data_AF-A0A529FFJ8-F1
#
_entry.id   AF-A0A529FFJ8-F1
#
_cell.length_a   1.000
_cell.length_b   1.000
_cell.length_c   1.000
_cell.angle_alpha   90.00
_cell.angle_beta   90.00
_cell.angle_gamma   90.00
#
_symmetry.space_group_name_H-M   'P 1'
#
loop_
_entity.id
_entity.type
_entity.pdbx_description
1 polymer ?
#
loop_
_entity_poly.entity_id
_entity_poly.type
_entity_poly.pdbx_seq_one_letter_code
_entity_poly.pdbx_strand_id
1 'polypeptide(L)' 'AYGARPLKRVMQKELQDPLAEKILLGEILDGSTVKVTAGSDRLNFRSKPTVVATEAAA' A
#
# COMPACT_ATOMS: atom_id res chain seq x y z
N ALA A 1 -15.04 -7.05 -26.40
CA ALA A 1 -13.64 -6.87 -25.99
C ALA A 1 -13.60 -6.41 -24.53
N TYR A 2 -12.88 -7.12 -23.67
CA TYR A 2 -12.73 -6.74 -22.26
C TYR A 2 -11.80 -5.52 -22.17
N GLY A 3 -12.37 -4.31 -22.06
CA GLY A 3 -11.62 -3.05 -21.86
C GLY A 3 -10.98 -2.97 -20.47
N ALA A 4 -10.85 -1.79 -19.88
CA ALA A 4 -10.22 -1.62 -18.54
C ALA A 4 -11.02 -2.20 -17.34
N ARG A 5 -12.17 -2.84 -17.57
CA ARG A 5 -13.01 -3.45 -16.51
C ARG A 5 -12.26 -4.46 -15.62
N PRO A 6 -11.36 -5.31 -16.14
CA PRO A 6 -10.56 -6.21 -15.31
C PRO A 6 -9.55 -5.47 -14.42
N LEU A 7 -9.11 -4.28 -14.82
CA LEU A 7 -8.02 -3.56 -14.17
C LEU A 7 -8.36 -3.18 -12.72
N LYS A 8 -9.62 -2.76 -12.49
CA LYS A 8 -10.12 -2.48 -11.13
C LYS A 8 -10.05 -3.72 -10.23
N ARG A 9 -10.43 -4.89 -10.75
CA ARG A 9 -10.44 -6.14 -9.98
C ARG A 9 -9.04 -6.64 -9.66
N VAL A 10 -8.12 -6.52 -10.63
CA VAL A 10 -6.70 -6.86 -10.41
C VAL A 10 -6.06 -5.92 -9.40
N MET A 11 -6.32 -4.61 -9.47
CA MET A 11 -5.85 -3.66 -8.46
C MET A 11 -6.39 -3.97 -7.06
N GLN A 12 -7.67 -4.34 -6.93
CA GLN A 12 -8.23 -4.74 -5.64
C GLN A 12 -7.48 -5.95 -5.07
N LYS A 13 -7.42 -7.03 -5.86
CA LYS A 13 -6.85 -8.31 -5.40
C LYS A 13 -5.35 -8.27 -5.13
N GLU A 14 -4.58 -7.61 -5.99
CA GLU A 14 -3.11 -7.66 -5.94
C GLU A 14 -2.52 -6.52 -5.09
N LEU A 15 -3.24 -5.40 -4.91
CA LEU A 15 -2.75 -4.24 -4.17
C LEU A 15 -3.58 -3.91 -2.93
N GLN A 16 -4.91 -3.80 -3.03
CA GLN A 16 -5.72 -3.32 -1.91
C GLN A 16 -5.86 -4.39 -0.82
N ASP A 17 -6.18 -5.63 -1.17
CA ASP A 17 -6.37 -6.70 -0.20
C ASP A 17 -5.09 -6.98 0.62
N PRO A 18 -3.89 -7.12 0.00
CA PRO A 18 -2.65 -7.34 0.76
C PRO A 18 -2.23 -6.13 1.59
N LEU A 19 -2.54 -4.90 1.13
CA LEU A 19 -2.27 -3.69 1.89
C LEU A 19 -3.14 -3.62 3.14
N ALA A 20 -4.43 -3.96 3.01
CA ALA A 20 -5.37 -4.00 4.14
C ALA A 20 -4.93 -5.04 5.18
N GLU A 21 -4.55 -6.25 4.75
CA GLU A 21 -4.01 -7.28 5.64
C GLU A 21 -2.80 -6.78 6.42
N LYS A 22 -1.85 -6.11 5.76
CA LYS A 22 -0.64 -5.57 6.40
C LYS A 22 -0.92 -4.45 7.40
N ILE A 23 -1.96 -3.65 7.18
CA ILE A 23 -2.44 -2.65 8.14
C ILE A 23 -3.05 -3.36 9.36
N LEU A 24 -3.91 -4.36 9.14
CA LEU A 24 -4.53 -5.13 10.22
C LEU A 24 -3.52 -5.92 11.06
N LEU A 25 -2.43 -6.38 10.45
CA LEU A 25 -1.31 -7.04 11.14
C LEU A 25 -0.41 -6.06 11.92
N GLY A 26 -0.59 -4.74 11.75
CA GLY A 26 0.24 -3.72 12.38
C GLY A 26 1.62 -3.52 11.74
N GLU A 27 1.89 -4.11 10.57
CA GLU A 27 3.13 -3.88 9.81
C GLU A 27 3.18 -2.47 9.20
N ILE A 28 2.01 -1.90 8.93
CA ILE A 28 1.82 -0.58 8.33
C ILE A 28 0.97 0.23 9.29
N LEU A 29 1.57 1.26 9.88
CA LEU A 29 0.89 2.17 10.80
C LEU A 29 0.29 3.35 10.04
N ASP A 30 -0.74 3.95 10.61
CA ASP A 30 -1.33 5.18 10.08
C ASP A 30 -0.28 6.29 9.95
N GLY A 31 -0.39 7.05 8.86
CA GLY A 31 0.61 8.07 8.50
C GLY A 31 1.90 7.52 7.89
N SER A 32 2.10 6.19 7.83
CA SER A 32 3.27 5.61 7.19
C SER A 32 3.24 5.74 5.66
N THR A 33 4.39 6.06 5.07
CA THR A 33 4.54 6.04 3.61
C THR A 33 4.92 4.64 3.14
N VAL A 34 4.07 4.03 2.32
CA VAL A 34 4.27 2.67 1.79
C VAL A 34 4.81 2.72 0.38
N LYS A 35 6.03 2.22 0.18
CA LYS A 35 6.63 2.04 -1.14
C LYS A 35 6.25 0.66 -1.68
N VAL A 36 5.54 0.64 -2.80
CA VAL A 36 5.16 -0.58 -3.52
C VAL A 36 6.12 -0.80 -4.68
N THR A 37 6.60 -2.04 -4.83
CA THR A 37 7.51 -2.43 -5.90
C THR A 37 7.05 -3.75 -6.51
N ALA A 38 7.24 -3.94 -7.81
CA ALA A 38 6.99 -5.23 -8.46
C ALA A 38 8.06 -6.23 -8.02
N GLY A 39 7.66 -7.31 -7.35
CA GLY A 39 8.49 -8.50 -7.13
C GLY A 39 8.34 -9.48 -8.29
N SER A 40 8.94 -10.66 -8.14
CA SER A 40 8.91 -11.73 -9.15
C SER A 40 7.47 -12.21 -9.43
N ASP A 41 6.72 -12.50 -8.36
CA ASP A 41 5.37 -13.08 -8.46
C ASP A 41 4.28 -12.22 -7.80
N ARG A 42 4.65 -11.26 -6.94
CA ARG A 42 3.71 -10.42 -6.18
C ARG A 42 4.27 -9.02 -5.96
N LEU A 43 3.38 -8.10 -5.55
CA LEU A 43 3.78 -6.76 -5.12
C LEU A 43 4.47 -6.82 -3.75
N ASN A 44 5.63 -6.19 -3.67
CA ASN A 44 6.41 -6.02 -2.45
C ASN A 44 6.09 -4.68 -1.81
N PHE A 45 5.73 -4.70 -0.53
CA PHE A 45 5.39 -3.52 0.26
C PHE A 45 6.50 -3.22 1.25
N ARG A 46 7.00 -1.98 1.25
CA ARG A 46 7.94 -1.47 2.26
C ARG A 46 7.33 -0.24 2.93
N SER A 47 6.95 -0.35 4.19
CA SER A 47 6.57 0.81 5.00
C SER A 47 7.83 1.54 5.47
N LYS A 48 7.85 2.85 5.30
CA LYS A 48 8.67 3.74 6.11
C LYS A 48 7.71 4.46 7.05
N PRO A 49 7.85 4.31 8.38
CA PRO A 49 7.10 5.12 9.31
C PRO A 49 7.52 6.56 9.07
N THR A 50 6.67 7.31 8.38
CA THR A 50 6.84 8.75 8.25
C THR A 50 6.36 9.29 9.57
N VAL A 51 7.30 9.46 10.50
CA VAL A 51 7.13 10.39 11.60
C VAL A 51 6.73 11.70 10.95
N VAL A 52 5.46 12.06 11.12
CA VAL A 52 4.91 13.35 10.70
C VAL A 52 5.75 14.38 11.45
N ALA A 53 6.77 14.90 10.78
CA ALA A 53 7.69 15.85 11.39
C ALA A 53 6.88 17.11 11.65
N THR A 54 6.62 17.34 12.94
CA THR A 54 6.54 18.66 13.56
C THR A 54 5.67 19.66 12.80
N GLU A 55 4.36 19.60 13.03
CA GLU A 55 3.49 20.78 12.91
C GLU A 55 3.59 21.65 14.19
N ALA A 56 4.83 21.83 14.67
CA ALA A 56 5.22 22.67 15.79
C ALA A 56 6.30 23.65 15.32
N ALA A 57 5.97 24.47 14.33
CA ALA A 57 6.74 25.65 13.96
C ALA A 57 5.90 26.60 13.09
N ALA A 58 4.95 27.31 13.70
CA ALA A 58 4.56 28.71 13.45
C ALA A 58 3.35 29.08 14.32
#